data_AF-A0A6M0SBZ6-F1
#
_entry.id   AF-A0A6M0SBZ6-F1
#
_cell.length_a   1.000
_cell.length_b   1.000
_cell.length_c   1.000
_cell.angle_alpha   90.00
_cell.angle_beta   90.00
_cell.angle_gamma   90.00
#
_symmetry.space_group_name_H-M   'P 1'
#
loop_
_entity.id
_entity.type
_entity.pdbx_description
1 polymer ?
#
loop_
_entity_poly.entity_id
_entity_poly.type
_entity_poly.pdbx_seq_one_letter_code
_entity_poly.pdbx_strand_id
1 'polypeptide(L)'
;MVSQRTVNGKHRYEIIQSFGRGQSGQTDLAHVVAPESNPTAQRPLVVIKQIYRPQEPLDTLTKRMQAVGQHPQLPALVDSWQTSAGQFLAFEYIDAPAITQGEPLPWPAEKVEVWLLSLLAVLEYLHSFRLIHGDIRPDNIRQGQQPMLIDLRITKRLNRQQTPLNATGGDAAYAAPEQALGQLVCASDLYSLGLVATHLLTGLNPFDLYSVADNRWIWPDLVATPIPKNLSTVLHKLLARSLETRYATASQAISDLKKSSAVSLLDKARSLLLPIDTWSQPPQASKAPASSKSLTALSSPQLQWQFLYQFSTGITTALAIQGNILAMGTSSGSLLICDLPSGEEVYTLKGRRHRDRITALTFHPQQRILFSASSDGTVKLWDLNRGELVQTLQQPGWQPTDLAVAPPYLIISDGTGYIDLWDLAKLSPCHRFNQHQDWVSVIATNGKQLASISRDRTLRLWSLPEQRLLETIPMGPSRALALHPSGQHVIVGNDQGQVNVWHVANLAKPDRLCSADDGITALALSPDARLLAVGTDGNALRIYQGTNGQCVSELAQGWGVVAISFDGNTLVSSSQDETVTVWQRSNHSVT
;
A
#
# COMPACT_ATOMS: atom_id res chain seq x y z
N MET A 1 29.52 46.40 6.44
CA MET A 1 29.46 46.32 7.92
C MET A 1 29.25 44.86 8.28
N VAL A 2 30.20 44.23 8.97
CA VAL A 2 30.04 42.85 9.46
C VAL A 2 28.97 42.88 10.55
N SER A 3 27.82 42.27 10.33
CA SER A 3 26.78 42.18 11.35
C SER A 3 27.23 41.17 12.41
N GLN A 4 27.35 41.59 13.66
CA GLN A 4 27.75 40.75 14.78
C GLN A 4 26.53 40.21 15.51
N ARG A 5 26.57 38.97 16.01
CA ARG A 5 25.53 38.40 16.89
C ARG A 5 26.05 38.17 18.29
N THR A 6 25.34 38.76 19.25
CA THR A 6 25.61 38.66 20.68
C THR A 6 24.75 37.55 21.29
N VAL A 7 25.36 36.59 21.96
CA VAL A 7 24.68 35.50 22.68
C VAL A 7 24.92 35.70 24.16
N ASN A 8 23.84 35.84 24.95
CA ASN A 8 23.90 36.07 26.40
C ASN A 8 24.83 37.24 26.80
N GLY A 9 24.81 38.33 26.02
CA GLY A 9 25.62 39.53 26.29
C GLY A 9 27.10 39.45 25.87
N LYS A 10 27.55 38.34 25.25
CA LYS A 10 28.92 38.20 24.71
C LYS A 10 28.91 38.07 23.18
N HIS A 11 29.85 38.73 22.50
CA HIS A 11 30.05 38.62 21.06
C HIS A 11 30.59 37.22 20.73
N ARG A 12 29.75 36.36 20.13
CA ARG A 12 30.12 34.96 19.84
C ARG A 12 30.25 34.64 18.35
N TYR A 13 29.57 35.38 17.48
CA TYR A 13 29.55 35.07 16.04
C TYR A 13 29.70 36.33 15.17
N GLU A 14 30.60 36.25 14.18
CA GLU A 14 30.79 37.24 13.11
C GLU A 14 30.18 36.72 11.82
N ILE A 15 29.10 37.36 11.33
CA ILE A 15 28.41 36.92 10.12
C ILE A 15 29.23 37.28 8.88
N ILE A 16 29.51 36.26 8.07
CA ILE A 16 30.22 36.37 6.80
C ILE A 16 29.22 36.63 5.67
N GLN A 17 28.14 35.84 5.64
CA GLN A 17 27.16 35.88 4.57
C GLN A 17 25.78 35.44 5.07
N SER A 18 24.72 36.07 4.58
CA SER A 18 23.33 35.69 4.84
C SER A 18 22.72 35.07 3.57
N PHE A 19 22.16 33.87 3.68
CA PHE A 19 21.70 33.05 2.55
C PHE A 19 20.19 33.16 2.27
N GLY A 20 19.56 34.24 2.73
CA GLY A 20 18.15 34.55 2.42
C GLY A 20 17.26 34.60 3.67
N ARG A 21 16.22 35.44 3.59
CA ARG A 21 15.25 35.69 4.65
C ARG A 21 13.90 35.11 4.23
N GLY A 22 13.54 33.94 4.76
CA GLY A 22 12.26 33.28 4.51
C GLY A 22 11.20 33.62 5.56
N GLN A 23 9.94 33.24 5.32
CA GLN A 23 8.87 33.41 6.32
C GLN A 23 9.08 32.57 7.60
N SER A 24 9.87 31.49 7.52
CA SER A 24 10.19 30.60 8.63
C SER A 24 11.44 31.01 9.42
N GLY A 25 12.34 31.82 8.83
CA GLY A 25 13.66 32.05 9.40
C GLY A 25 14.68 32.71 8.48
N GLN A 26 15.91 32.80 8.98
CA GLN A 26 17.08 33.29 8.25
C GLN A 26 18.26 32.35 8.49
N THR A 27 19.02 32.05 7.42
CA THR A 27 20.26 31.28 7.51
C THR A 27 21.47 32.18 7.28
N ASP A 28 22.40 32.18 8.22
CA ASP A 28 23.63 32.97 8.18
C ASP A 28 24.85 32.05 8.32
N LEU A 29 25.90 32.28 7.52
CA LEU A 29 27.22 31.70 7.72
C LEU A 29 28.05 32.65 8.59
N ALA A 30 28.70 32.12 9.61
CA ALA A 30 29.46 32.91 10.57
C ALA A 30 30.75 32.21 11.02
N HIS A 31 31.73 33.01 11.44
CA HIS A 31 32.84 32.53 12.25
C HIS A 31 32.49 32.56 13.73
N VAL A 32 32.94 31.54 14.48
CA VAL A 32 33.01 31.63 15.93
C VAL A 32 34.09 32.64 16.32
N VAL A 33 33.71 33.62 17.15
CA VAL A 33 34.64 34.64 17.65
C VAL A 33 35.66 33.96 18.58
N ALA A 34 36.95 34.21 18.33
CA ALA A 34 38.03 33.67 19.14
C ALA A 34 37.91 34.17 20.59
N PRO A 35 38.18 33.32 21.61
CA PRO A 35 38.22 33.78 22.99
C PRO A 35 39.29 34.86 23.15
N GLU A 36 39.03 35.88 23.98
CA GLU A 36 40.00 36.97 24.26
C GLU A 36 41.37 36.44 24.74
N SER A 37 41.40 35.22 25.31
CA SER A 37 42.60 34.54 25.77
C SER A 37 43.45 33.88 24.66
N ASN A 38 42.92 33.67 23.44
CA ASN A 38 43.66 33.10 22.32
C ASN A 38 43.15 33.61 20.95
N PRO A 39 43.53 34.85 20.56
CA PRO A 39 43.03 35.50 19.34
C PRO A 39 43.48 34.85 18.03
N THR A 40 44.49 33.97 18.07
CA THR A 40 45.05 33.25 16.90
C THR A 40 44.46 31.85 16.69
N ALA A 41 43.52 31.42 17.53
CA ALA A 41 42.87 30.12 17.37
C ALA A 41 42.08 30.03 16.05
N GLN A 42 42.14 28.85 15.42
CA GLN A 42 41.40 28.55 14.20
C GLN A 42 39.89 28.74 14.48
N ARG A 43 39.23 29.61 13.70
CA ARG A 43 37.82 29.99 13.91
C ARG A 43 36.91 29.06 13.11
N PRO A 44 36.25 28.06 13.74
CA PRO A 44 35.38 27.16 13.00
C PRO A 44 34.24 27.95 12.35
N LEU A 45 33.89 27.54 11.12
CA LEU A 45 32.73 28.05 10.41
C LEU A 45 31.48 27.35 10.92
N VAL A 46 30.42 28.12 11.10
CA VAL A 46 29.11 27.61 11.52
C VAL A 46 28.00 28.17 10.66
N VAL A 47 26.97 27.36 10.48
CA VAL A 47 25.70 27.76 9.86
C VAL A 47 24.70 28.04 10.95
N ILE A 48 24.29 29.30 11.07
CA ILE A 48 23.32 29.77 12.05
C ILE A 48 21.94 29.83 11.40
N LYS A 49 21.00 29.04 11.92
CA LYS A 49 19.59 29.08 11.54
C LYS A 49 18.76 29.80 12.60
N GLN A 50 18.08 30.86 12.19
CA GLN A 50 17.09 31.56 12.99
C GLN A 50 15.69 31.02 12.73
N ILE A 51 14.91 30.81 13.78
CA ILE A 51 13.52 30.36 13.75
C ILE A 51 12.65 31.48 14.34
N TYR A 52 11.87 32.15 13.50
CA TYR A 52 11.04 33.29 13.93
C TYR A 52 9.84 32.88 14.80
N ARG A 53 9.24 31.70 14.54
CA ARG A 53 8.05 31.19 15.25
C ARG A 53 8.30 29.78 15.80
N PRO A 54 9.01 29.66 16.92
CA PRO A 54 9.35 28.36 17.48
C PRO A 54 8.08 27.61 17.93
N GLN A 55 8.01 26.32 17.59
CA GLN A 55 6.87 25.44 17.92
C GLN A 55 7.08 24.70 19.26
N GLU A 56 8.27 24.81 19.85
CA GLU A 56 8.62 24.19 21.12
C GLU A 56 9.71 24.99 21.86
N PRO A 57 9.92 24.73 23.16
CA PRO A 57 10.95 25.39 23.94
C PRO A 57 12.36 25.09 23.40
N LEU A 58 13.27 26.07 23.53
CA LEU A 58 14.64 25.96 23.02
C LEU A 58 15.34 24.73 23.60
N ASP A 59 15.25 24.48 24.91
CA ASP A 59 15.94 23.35 25.56
C ASP A 59 15.52 21.99 24.97
N THR A 60 14.23 21.82 24.66
CA THR A 60 13.71 20.60 24.03
C THR A 60 14.24 20.47 22.60
N LEU A 61 14.25 21.58 21.85
CA LEU A 61 14.77 21.62 20.49
C LEU A 61 16.28 21.32 20.46
N THR A 62 17.06 21.93 21.36
CA THR A 62 18.50 21.74 21.51
C THR A 62 18.83 20.30 21.81
N LYS A 63 18.19 19.68 22.82
CA LYS A 63 18.42 18.26 23.14
C LYS A 63 18.14 17.35 21.95
N ARG A 64 17.06 17.62 21.20
CA ARG A 64 16.72 16.84 20.00
C ARG A 64 17.73 17.04 18.89
N MET A 65 18.15 18.27 18.61
CA MET A 65 19.16 18.57 17.57
C MET A 65 20.54 18.03 17.94
N GLN A 66 20.92 18.02 19.22
CA GLN A 66 22.14 17.37 19.70
C GLN A 66 22.10 15.86 19.45
N ALA A 67 20.97 15.19 19.74
CA ALA A 67 20.81 13.78 19.43
C ALA A 67 20.86 13.50 17.92
N VAL A 68 20.22 14.35 17.11
CA VAL A 68 20.26 14.23 15.64
C VAL A 68 21.69 14.38 15.10
N GLY A 69 22.45 15.36 15.62
CA GLY A 69 23.84 15.59 15.24
C GLY A 69 24.85 14.55 15.73
N GLN A 70 24.43 13.51 16.47
CA GLN A 70 25.29 12.35 16.76
C GLN A 70 25.44 11.43 15.54
N HIS A 71 24.58 11.57 14.53
CA HIS A 71 24.69 10.80 13.29
C HIS A 71 25.83 11.34 12.41
N PRO A 72 26.78 10.52 11.96
CA PRO A 72 27.98 10.99 11.25
C PRO A 72 27.70 11.68 9.90
N GLN A 73 26.52 11.43 9.32
CA GLN A 73 26.08 12.02 8.05
C GLN A 73 25.18 13.27 8.22
N LEU A 74 25.02 13.78 9.44
CA LEU A 74 24.25 15.00 9.74
C LEU A 74 25.14 16.01 10.48
N PRO A 75 25.01 17.33 10.22
CA PRO A 75 25.79 18.34 10.92
C PRO A 75 25.54 18.35 12.43
N ALA A 76 26.61 18.37 13.21
CA ALA A 76 26.54 18.51 14.65
C ALA A 76 26.03 19.90 15.07
N LEU A 77 25.20 19.95 16.12
CA LEU A 77 24.80 21.20 16.75
C LEU A 77 25.94 21.72 17.64
N VAL A 78 26.44 22.91 17.32
CA VAL A 78 27.52 23.59 18.04
C VAL A 78 26.98 24.44 19.19
N ASP A 79 25.92 25.22 18.95
CA ASP A 79 25.35 26.14 19.95
C ASP A 79 23.87 26.39 19.68
N SER A 80 23.16 26.89 20.70
CA SER A 80 21.75 27.26 20.60
C SER A 80 21.41 28.35 21.59
N TRP A 81 20.62 29.34 21.17
CA TRP A 81 20.20 30.43 22.05
C TRP A 81 18.85 31.02 21.63
N GLN A 82 18.27 31.84 22.51
CA GLN A 82 17.00 32.50 22.27
C GLN A 82 17.13 34.00 22.52
N THR A 83 16.51 34.80 21.66
CA THR A 83 16.36 36.25 21.83
C THR A 83 14.91 36.66 21.62
N SER A 84 14.60 37.95 21.75
CA SER A 84 13.28 38.50 21.38
C SER A 84 12.92 38.28 19.90
N ALA A 85 13.91 38.04 19.04
CA ALA A 85 13.72 37.83 17.60
C ALA A 85 13.50 36.36 17.21
N GLY A 86 13.52 35.42 18.16
CA GLY A 86 13.29 34.00 17.90
C GLY A 86 14.34 33.08 18.54
N GLN A 87 14.33 31.82 18.12
CA GLN A 87 15.32 30.80 18.51
C GLN A 87 16.39 30.67 17.45
N PHE A 88 17.63 30.36 17.85
CA PHE A 88 18.77 30.23 16.96
C PHE A 88 19.50 28.92 17.24
N LEU A 89 19.93 28.27 16.16
CA LEU A 89 20.70 27.04 16.19
C LEU A 89 21.94 27.22 15.30
N ALA A 90 23.12 26.98 15.87
CA ALA A 90 24.38 26.98 15.12
C ALA A 90 24.80 25.52 14.88
N PHE A 91 24.94 25.16 13.61
CA PHE A 91 25.46 23.87 13.18
C PHE A 91 26.88 24.04 12.65
N GLU A 92 27.68 22.99 12.69
CA GLU A 92 28.98 22.99 12.01
C GLU A 92 28.81 23.23 10.50
N TYR A 93 29.77 23.92 9.89
CA TYR A 93 29.82 24.08 8.45
C TYR A 93 30.55 22.90 7.81
N ILE A 94 29.91 22.29 6.82
CA ILE A 94 30.49 21.19 6.04
C ILE A 94 31.05 21.75 4.74
N ASP A 95 32.37 21.85 4.67
CA ASP A 95 33.11 22.33 3.48
C ASP A 95 33.33 21.20 2.49
N ALA A 96 32.31 20.91 1.69
CA ALA A 96 32.35 19.90 0.64
C ALA A 96 31.50 20.31 -0.58
N PRO A 97 31.86 19.86 -1.79
CA PRO A 97 31.06 20.14 -2.98
C PRO A 97 29.68 19.47 -2.89
N ALA A 98 28.72 20.02 -3.63
CA ALA A 98 27.39 19.41 -3.79
C ALA A 98 27.50 18.06 -4.52
N ILE A 99 26.53 17.16 -4.34
CA ILE A 99 26.59 15.78 -4.85
C ILE A 99 26.77 15.68 -6.36
N THR A 100 26.31 16.68 -7.11
CA THR A 100 26.42 16.78 -8.57
C THR A 100 27.66 17.54 -9.06
N GLN A 101 28.47 18.11 -8.17
CA GLN A 101 29.68 18.85 -8.52
C GLN A 101 30.92 17.97 -8.37
N GLY A 102 31.78 17.92 -9.38
CA GLY A 102 33.10 17.26 -9.30
C GLY A 102 33.19 15.87 -9.93
N GLU A 103 32.07 15.19 -10.15
CA GLU A 103 32.03 13.94 -10.93
C GLU A 103 31.09 14.05 -12.13
N PRO A 104 31.43 13.44 -13.29
CA PRO A 104 30.57 13.44 -14.46
C PRO A 104 29.34 12.53 -14.24
N LEU A 105 28.18 13.03 -14.67
CA LEU A 105 26.94 12.25 -14.77
C LEU A 105 26.80 11.64 -16.18
N PRO A 106 26.10 10.51 -16.36
CA PRO A 106 25.38 9.71 -15.35
C PRO A 106 26.30 8.79 -14.52
N TRP A 107 25.87 8.49 -13.28
CA TRP A 107 26.54 7.52 -12.41
C TRP A 107 26.15 6.07 -12.74
N PRO A 108 27.06 5.09 -12.52
CA PRO A 108 26.72 3.68 -12.59
C PRO A 108 25.62 3.29 -11.59
N ALA A 109 24.73 2.38 -11.99
CA ALA A 109 23.60 1.94 -11.18
C ALA A 109 24.02 1.42 -9.79
N GLU A 110 25.11 0.67 -9.71
CA GLU A 110 25.66 0.15 -8.45
C GLU A 110 26.05 1.27 -7.48
N LYS A 111 26.63 2.35 -7.99
CA LYS A 111 27.02 3.51 -7.18
C LYS A 111 25.79 4.23 -6.64
N VAL A 112 24.77 4.40 -7.48
CA VAL A 112 23.50 5.01 -7.06
C VAL A 112 22.78 4.15 -6.04
N GLU A 113 22.82 2.82 -6.16
CA GLU A 113 22.22 1.90 -5.19
C GLU A 113 22.85 2.04 -3.80
N VAL A 114 24.19 2.04 -3.71
CA VAL A 114 24.92 2.22 -2.43
C VAL A 114 24.64 3.59 -1.83
N TRP A 115 24.66 4.64 -2.66
CA TRP A 115 24.40 6.00 -2.23
C TRP A 115 22.96 6.19 -1.71
N LEU A 116 21.98 5.65 -2.45
CA LEU A 116 20.57 5.72 -2.10
C LEU A 116 20.31 5.00 -0.77
N LEU A 117 20.91 3.82 -0.59
CA LEU A 117 20.83 3.06 0.66
C LEU A 117 21.38 3.85 1.85
N SER A 118 22.51 4.53 1.68
CA SER A 118 23.14 5.35 2.72
C SER A 118 22.22 6.50 3.16
N LEU A 119 21.67 7.27 2.23
CA LEU A 119 20.80 8.39 2.58
C LEU A 119 19.41 7.95 3.07
N LEU A 120 18.88 6.82 2.61
CA LEU A 120 17.66 6.26 3.19
C LEU A 120 17.84 5.94 4.68
N ALA A 121 19.00 5.43 5.09
CA ALA A 121 19.29 5.18 6.51
C ALA A 121 19.34 6.48 7.33
N VAL A 122 19.88 7.56 6.75
CA VAL A 122 19.84 8.91 7.37
C VAL A 122 18.40 9.39 7.55
N LEU A 123 17.54 9.19 6.54
CA LEU A 123 16.13 9.57 6.62
C LEU A 123 15.36 8.72 7.65
N GLU A 124 15.63 7.42 7.74
CA GLU A 124 15.07 6.55 8.78
C GLU A 124 15.39 7.08 10.18
N TYR A 125 16.67 7.41 10.41
CA TYR A 125 17.13 8.02 11.66
C TYR A 125 16.46 9.36 11.93
N LEU A 126 16.37 10.26 10.93
CA LEU A 126 15.74 11.57 11.10
C LEU A 126 14.24 11.44 11.40
N HIS A 127 13.55 10.54 10.71
CA HIS A 127 12.11 10.30 10.85
C HIS A 127 11.77 9.68 12.21
N SER A 128 12.66 8.92 12.85
CA SER A 128 12.44 8.40 14.21
C SER A 128 12.35 9.52 15.27
N PHE A 129 12.97 10.68 15.02
CA PHE A 129 12.80 11.89 15.84
C PHE A 129 11.58 12.73 15.45
N ARG A 130 10.73 12.24 14.54
CA ARG A 130 9.58 12.96 13.95
C ARG A 130 9.98 14.27 13.27
N LEU A 131 11.15 14.26 12.64
CA LEU A 131 11.67 15.37 11.83
C LEU A 131 11.55 14.98 10.37
N ILE A 132 11.06 15.91 9.55
CA ILE A 132 11.01 15.77 8.08
C ILE A 132 11.99 16.79 7.53
N HIS A 133 12.86 16.40 6.60
CA HIS A 133 13.84 17.30 6.02
C HIS A 133 13.19 18.38 5.16
N GLY A 134 12.33 17.99 4.22
CA GLY A 134 11.47 18.87 3.43
C GLY A 134 12.14 19.78 2.40
N ASP A 135 13.41 19.53 2.06
CA ASP A 135 14.17 20.25 1.02
C ASP A 135 15.37 19.42 0.54
N ILE A 136 15.12 18.15 0.18
CA ILE A 136 16.17 17.27 -0.33
C ILE A 136 16.39 17.59 -1.81
N ARG A 137 17.59 18.07 -2.12
CA ARG A 137 18.03 18.47 -3.46
C ARG A 137 19.54 18.29 -3.57
N PRO A 138 20.12 18.24 -4.78
CA PRO A 138 21.56 18.01 -4.94
C PRO A 138 22.45 18.97 -4.14
N ASP A 139 22.06 20.23 -4.02
CA ASP A 139 22.83 21.27 -3.29
C ASP A 139 22.90 21.04 -1.78
N ASN A 140 21.91 20.33 -1.23
CA ASN A 140 21.80 20.01 0.20
C ASN A 140 22.42 18.65 0.55
N ILE A 141 23.07 18.00 -0.41
CA ILE A 141 23.77 16.74 -0.21
C ILE A 141 25.24 16.97 -0.55
N ARG A 142 26.11 16.77 0.43
CA ARG A 142 27.55 17.01 0.30
C ARG A 142 28.28 15.72 -0.03
N GLN A 143 29.25 15.80 -0.93
CA GLN A 143 30.10 14.67 -1.28
C GLN A 143 31.05 14.29 -0.13
N GLY A 144 31.40 13.00 -0.06
CA GLY A 144 32.31 12.44 0.93
C GLY A 144 32.34 10.92 0.81
N GLN A 145 33.16 10.24 1.63
CA GLN A 145 33.11 8.77 1.74
C GLN A 145 31.72 8.27 2.15
N GLN A 146 31.03 9.07 2.97
CA GLN A 146 29.60 8.98 3.21
C GLN A 146 28.98 10.35 2.86
N PRO A 147 27.89 10.39 2.08
CA PRO A 147 27.24 11.66 1.74
C PRO A 147 26.63 12.29 2.98
N MET A 148 26.83 13.58 3.19
CA MET A 148 26.22 14.29 4.33
C MET A 148 24.99 15.05 3.88
N LEU A 149 23.89 14.92 4.64
CA LEU A 149 22.66 15.64 4.40
C LEU A 149 22.66 16.91 5.26
N ILE A 150 22.70 18.07 4.60
CA ILE A 150 22.79 19.38 5.26
C ILE A 150 21.48 20.16 5.14
N ASP A 151 21.42 21.31 5.79
CA ASP A 151 20.31 22.26 5.66
C ASP A 151 18.93 21.73 6.11
N LEU A 152 18.91 20.91 7.17
CA LEU A 152 17.69 20.41 7.81
C LEU A 152 16.62 21.49 8.02
N ARG A 153 15.48 21.38 7.34
CA ARG A 153 14.33 22.30 7.51
C ARG A 153 13.51 21.82 8.71
N ILE A 154 13.68 22.47 9.86
CA ILE A 154 13.07 22.03 11.11
C ILE A 154 11.57 22.34 11.09
N THR A 155 10.75 21.35 10.71
CA THR A 155 9.28 21.44 10.78
C THR A 155 8.70 20.27 11.55
N LYS A 156 7.99 20.56 12.64
CA LYS A 156 7.26 19.59 13.46
C LYS A 156 5.77 19.66 13.13
N ARG A 157 5.24 18.78 12.26
CA ARG A 157 3.79 18.66 12.06
C ARG A 157 3.38 17.21 11.75
N LEU A 158 2.55 16.65 12.62
CA LEU A 158 1.92 15.32 12.47
C LEU A 158 0.40 15.36 12.63
N ASN A 159 -0.23 16.56 12.67
CA ASN A 159 -1.69 16.68 12.77
C ASN A 159 -2.29 17.25 11.48
N ARG A 160 -3.36 16.58 11.01
CA ARG A 160 -4.23 16.87 9.84
C ARG A 160 -4.84 18.29 9.79
N GLN A 161 -4.50 19.20 10.69
CA GLN A 161 -5.02 20.57 10.65
C GLN A 161 -4.17 21.47 9.76
N GLN A 162 -4.82 21.85 8.68
CA GLN A 162 -4.35 22.64 7.55
C GLN A 162 -3.86 24.03 7.99
N THR A 163 -2.65 24.38 7.58
CA THR A 163 -2.33 25.76 7.21
C THR A 163 -1.48 25.69 5.94
N PRO A 164 -1.87 26.38 4.85
CA PRO A 164 -1.11 26.37 3.62
C PRO A 164 0.26 27.01 3.89
N LEU A 165 1.32 26.21 3.81
CA LEU A 165 2.66 26.74 3.60
C LEU A 165 2.71 27.13 2.12
N ASN A 166 2.68 28.43 1.83
CA ASN A 166 2.96 28.91 0.48
C ASN A 166 4.34 28.40 0.07
N ALA A 167 4.35 27.55 -0.95
CA ALA A 167 5.49 26.89 -1.55
C ALA A 167 6.49 27.90 -2.16
N THR A 168 7.26 28.57 -1.31
CA THR A 168 8.26 29.57 -1.72
C THR A 168 9.55 29.38 -0.92
N GLY A 169 10.16 28.20 -1.04
CA GLY A 169 11.45 27.95 -0.38
C GLY A 169 12.06 26.57 -0.64
N GLY A 170 11.84 25.98 -1.81
CA GLY A 170 12.52 24.77 -2.27
C GLY A 170 12.63 24.81 -3.78
N ASP A 171 13.58 24.08 -4.37
CA ASP A 171 13.59 23.95 -5.84
C ASP A 171 12.30 23.28 -6.28
N ALA A 172 11.53 23.93 -7.15
CA ALA A 172 10.29 23.35 -7.66
C ALA A 172 10.55 22.03 -8.40
N ALA A 173 11.78 21.82 -8.89
CA ALA A 173 12.17 20.60 -9.60
C ALA A 173 12.15 19.33 -8.73
N TYR A 174 12.45 19.44 -7.42
CA TYR A 174 12.61 18.27 -6.54
C TYR A 174 11.45 18.11 -5.54
N ALA A 175 10.52 19.06 -5.48
CA ALA A 175 9.40 19.03 -4.55
C ALA A 175 8.40 17.92 -4.88
N ALA A 176 7.95 17.20 -3.86
CA ALA A 176 6.89 16.22 -3.98
C ALA A 176 5.52 16.88 -4.24
N PRO A 177 4.59 16.19 -4.94
CA PRO A 177 3.26 16.74 -5.26
C PRO A 177 2.50 17.27 -4.05
N GLU A 178 2.55 16.56 -2.93
CA GLU A 178 1.87 16.98 -1.70
C GLU A 178 2.53 18.19 -1.02
N GLN A 179 3.85 18.39 -1.21
CA GLN A 179 4.53 19.59 -0.72
C GLN A 179 4.07 20.84 -1.47
N ALA A 180 3.75 20.72 -2.77
CA ALA A 180 3.15 21.80 -3.55
C ALA A 180 1.76 22.19 -3.05
N LEU A 181 1.04 21.25 -2.42
CA LEU A 181 -0.25 21.46 -1.75
C LEU A 181 -0.11 21.91 -0.29
N GLY A 182 1.12 22.18 0.18
CA GLY A 182 1.41 22.61 1.55
C GLY A 182 1.37 21.49 2.59
N GLN A 183 1.34 20.21 2.15
CA GLN A 183 1.38 19.04 3.02
C GLN A 183 2.78 18.45 3.02
N LEU A 184 3.44 18.48 4.17
CA LEU A 184 4.79 17.93 4.34
C LEU A 184 4.72 16.67 5.19
N VAL A 185 5.12 15.53 4.62
CA VAL A 185 5.13 14.20 5.27
C VAL A 185 6.48 13.52 5.05
N CYS A 186 6.78 12.46 5.82
CA CYS A 186 8.02 11.68 5.66
C CYS A 186 8.20 11.14 4.23
N ALA A 187 7.10 10.74 3.59
CA ALA A 187 7.09 10.27 2.21
C ALA A 187 7.49 11.36 1.18
N SER A 188 7.43 12.64 1.54
CA SER A 188 7.90 13.75 0.69
C SER A 188 9.41 13.75 0.55
N ASP A 189 10.13 13.44 1.64
CA ASP A 189 11.59 13.29 1.62
C ASP A 189 12.01 12.13 0.71
N LEU A 190 11.26 11.01 0.78
CA LEU A 190 11.52 9.82 -0.03
C LEU A 190 11.36 10.08 -1.53
N TYR A 191 10.33 10.85 -1.92
CA TYR A 191 10.14 11.27 -3.31
C TYR A 191 11.27 12.16 -3.81
N SER A 192 11.62 13.17 -3.01
CA SER A 192 12.69 14.10 -3.33
C SER A 192 14.02 13.35 -3.50
N LEU A 193 14.31 12.38 -2.64
CA LEU A 193 15.49 11.52 -2.74
C LEU A 193 15.46 10.63 -4.00
N GLY A 194 14.30 10.08 -4.37
CA GLY A 194 14.11 9.34 -5.62
C GLY A 194 14.38 10.18 -6.87
N LEU A 195 14.00 11.46 -6.85
CA LEU A 195 14.29 12.39 -7.94
C LEU A 195 15.77 12.69 -8.05
N VAL A 196 16.47 12.87 -6.93
CA VAL A 196 17.94 13.02 -6.94
C VAL A 196 18.58 11.74 -7.49
N ALA A 197 18.14 10.55 -7.06
CA ALA A 197 18.69 9.29 -7.55
C ALA A 197 18.52 9.10 -9.06
N THR A 198 17.34 9.44 -9.61
CA THR A 198 17.10 9.37 -11.06
C THR A 198 17.86 10.44 -11.84
N HIS A 199 18.04 11.64 -11.28
CA HIS A 199 18.93 12.67 -11.81
C HIS A 199 20.38 12.18 -11.88
N LEU A 200 20.87 11.50 -10.84
CA LEU A 200 22.22 10.93 -10.83
C LEU A 200 22.38 9.79 -11.86
N LEU A 201 21.34 8.97 -12.08
CA LEU A 201 21.35 7.87 -13.05
C LEU A 201 21.28 8.31 -14.52
N THR A 202 20.67 9.45 -14.80
CA THR A 202 20.39 9.91 -16.17
C THR A 202 21.27 11.09 -16.58
N GLY A 203 21.71 11.90 -15.60
CA GLY A 203 22.34 13.20 -15.86
C GLY A 203 21.38 14.27 -16.36
N LEU A 204 20.08 14.00 -16.39
CA LEU A 204 19.05 14.89 -16.94
C LEU A 204 18.25 15.57 -15.83
N ASN A 205 17.75 16.78 -16.08
CA ASN A 205 16.95 17.52 -15.10
C ASN A 205 15.63 16.78 -14.79
N PRO A 206 15.14 16.78 -13.53
CA PRO A 206 13.85 16.15 -13.17
C PRO A 206 12.66 16.48 -14.08
N PHE A 207 12.60 17.69 -14.64
CA PHE A 207 11.51 18.06 -15.56
C PHE A 207 11.53 17.31 -16.89
N ASP A 208 12.72 16.88 -17.35
CA ASP A 208 12.90 16.13 -18.60
C ASP A 208 12.62 14.63 -18.42
N LEU A 209 12.45 14.18 -17.17
CA LEU A 209 12.27 12.78 -16.81
C LEU A 209 10.79 12.34 -16.78
N TYR A 210 9.84 13.27 -16.97
CA TYR A 210 8.40 13.01 -16.90
C TYR A 210 7.67 13.39 -18.20
N SER A 211 6.95 12.45 -18.82
CA SER A 211 6.07 12.75 -19.96
C SER A 211 4.69 13.15 -19.47
N VAL A 212 4.30 14.40 -19.72
CA VAL A 212 2.94 14.90 -19.45
C VAL A 212 1.91 14.23 -20.36
N ALA A 213 2.28 13.99 -21.63
CA ALA A 213 1.39 13.38 -22.62
C ALA A 213 0.99 11.95 -22.24
N ASP A 214 1.96 11.16 -21.76
CA ASP A 214 1.75 9.76 -21.37
C ASP A 214 1.43 9.60 -19.88
N ASN A 215 1.42 10.71 -19.14
CA ASN A 215 1.23 10.78 -17.70
C ASN A 215 2.09 9.76 -16.93
N ARG A 216 3.37 9.60 -17.32
CA ARG A 216 4.29 8.63 -16.75
C ARG A 216 5.73 9.15 -16.70
N TRP A 217 6.50 8.59 -15.77
CA TRP A 217 7.95 8.75 -15.73
C TRP A 217 8.59 8.02 -16.92
N ILE A 218 9.41 8.74 -17.71
CA ILE A 218 10.13 8.21 -18.87
C ILE A 218 11.62 8.00 -18.61
N TRP A 219 12.10 8.31 -17.40
CA TRP A 219 13.50 8.08 -17.02
C TRP A 219 14.00 6.65 -17.30
N PRO A 220 13.22 5.54 -17.22
CA PRO A 220 13.72 4.21 -17.55
C PRO A 220 14.14 4.07 -19.01
N ASP A 221 13.45 4.77 -19.91
CA ASP A 221 13.72 4.79 -21.36
C ASP A 221 14.95 5.65 -21.69
N LEU A 222 15.39 6.50 -20.75
CA LEU A 222 16.49 7.47 -20.90
C LEU A 222 17.81 7.01 -20.25
N VAL A 223 17.83 5.89 -19.53
CA VAL A 223 19.06 5.38 -18.92
C VAL A 223 19.95 4.75 -19.99
N ALA A 224 21.20 5.21 -20.08
CA ALA A 224 22.17 4.72 -21.07
C ALA A 224 22.58 3.24 -20.85
N THR A 225 22.53 2.76 -19.60
CA THR A 225 22.92 1.40 -19.21
C THR A 225 21.76 0.65 -18.54
N PRO A 226 21.59 -0.66 -18.78
CA PRO A 226 20.60 -1.47 -18.08
C PRO A 226 20.80 -1.39 -16.57
N ILE A 227 19.77 -1.01 -15.83
CA ILE A 227 19.81 -0.95 -14.36
C ILE A 227 19.25 -2.24 -13.74
N PRO A 228 19.67 -2.61 -12.52
CA PRO A 228 19.07 -3.71 -11.77
C PRO A 228 17.56 -3.51 -11.63
N LYS A 229 16.78 -4.58 -11.87
CA LYS A 229 15.32 -4.53 -11.79
C LYS A 229 14.83 -4.00 -10.45
N ASN A 230 15.46 -4.41 -9.35
CA ASN A 230 15.08 -4.00 -8.01
C ASN A 230 15.34 -2.51 -7.75
N LEU A 231 16.49 -1.97 -8.18
CA LEU A 231 16.74 -0.52 -8.16
C LEU A 231 15.67 0.23 -8.97
N SER A 232 15.29 -0.29 -10.14
CA SER A 232 14.23 0.30 -10.96
C SER A 232 12.89 0.34 -10.25
N THR A 233 12.49 -0.77 -9.61
CA THR A 233 11.25 -0.88 -8.85
C THR A 233 11.22 0.06 -7.65
N VAL A 234 12.33 0.16 -6.91
CA VAL A 234 12.45 1.07 -5.77
C VAL A 234 12.32 2.52 -6.22
N LEU A 235 12.99 2.91 -7.32
CA LEU A 235 12.89 4.28 -7.85
C LEU A 235 11.49 4.61 -8.36
N HIS A 236 10.80 3.67 -9.03
CA HIS A 236 9.41 3.85 -9.43
C HIS A 236 8.49 4.08 -8.23
N LYS A 237 8.66 3.30 -7.16
CA LYS A 237 7.87 3.47 -5.93
C LYS A 237 8.21 4.76 -5.18
N LEU A 238 9.49 5.16 -5.11
CA LEU A 238 9.87 6.45 -4.51
C LEU A 238 9.25 7.62 -5.27
N LEU A 239 9.19 7.55 -6.60
CA LEU A 239 8.64 8.58 -7.48
C LEU A 239 7.12 8.51 -7.69
N ALA A 240 6.43 7.65 -6.94
CA ALA A 240 4.99 7.49 -7.08
C ALA A 240 4.25 8.77 -6.63
N ARG A 241 3.31 9.25 -7.45
CA ARG A 241 2.57 10.49 -7.18
C ARG A 241 1.61 10.36 -5.99
N SER A 242 0.94 9.22 -5.83
CA SER A 242 0.07 8.96 -4.69
C SER A 242 0.87 8.51 -3.47
N LEU A 243 0.52 9.06 -2.30
CA LEU A 243 1.08 8.65 -1.00
C LEU A 243 0.76 7.19 -0.66
N GLU A 244 -0.30 6.61 -1.25
CA GLU A 244 -0.69 5.21 -1.02
C GLU A 244 0.24 4.23 -1.74
N THR A 245 0.76 4.65 -2.90
CA THR A 245 1.70 3.88 -3.73
C THR A 245 3.16 4.12 -3.38
N ARG A 246 3.47 5.28 -2.78
CA ARG A 246 4.83 5.65 -2.39
C ARG A 246 5.22 4.92 -1.10
N TYR A 247 6.50 4.64 -0.93
CA TYR A 247 6.99 4.15 0.36
C TYR A 247 6.58 5.10 1.49
N ALA A 248 5.98 4.54 2.55
CA ALA A 248 5.56 5.32 3.71
C ALA A 248 6.74 5.65 4.63
N THR A 249 7.74 4.75 4.68
CA THR A 249 8.93 4.89 5.52
C THR A 249 10.20 4.53 4.75
N ALA A 250 11.34 5.11 5.17
CA ALA A 250 12.63 4.78 4.61
C ALA A 250 12.99 3.29 4.80
N SER A 251 12.58 2.67 5.92
CA SER A 251 12.82 1.25 6.21
C SER A 251 12.25 0.31 5.14
N GLN A 252 11.07 0.64 4.58
CA GLN A 252 10.47 -0.14 3.50
C GLN A 252 11.30 -0.06 2.22
N ALA A 253 11.74 1.15 1.86
CA ALA A 253 12.60 1.38 0.71
C ALA A 253 13.97 0.68 0.87
N ILE A 254 14.55 0.72 2.07
CA ILE A 254 15.80 0.00 2.41
C ILE A 254 15.63 -1.50 2.27
N SER A 255 14.53 -2.06 2.79
CA SER A 255 14.24 -3.50 2.72
C SER A 255 14.12 -3.97 1.27
N ASP A 256 13.39 -3.24 0.44
CA ASP A 256 13.24 -3.56 -0.98
C ASP A 256 14.55 -3.36 -1.77
N LEU A 257 15.32 -2.31 -1.47
CA LEU A 257 16.60 -2.05 -2.10
C LEU A 257 17.65 -3.12 -1.75
N LYS A 258 17.66 -3.60 -0.50
CA LYS A 258 18.55 -4.69 -0.05
C LYS A 258 18.26 -6.04 -0.71
N LYS A 259 17.09 -6.23 -1.32
CA LYS A 259 16.79 -7.42 -2.14
C LYS A 259 17.53 -7.39 -3.49
N SER A 260 18.09 -6.24 -3.91
CA SER A 260 18.69 -5.97 -5.23
C SER A 260 20.07 -6.58 -5.48
N SER A 261 20.94 -6.70 -4.47
CA SER A 261 22.33 -7.06 -4.72
C SER A 261 22.80 -8.26 -3.93
N ALA A 262 23.52 -9.13 -4.65
CA ALA A 262 24.25 -10.29 -4.15
C ALA A 262 24.89 -10.00 -2.79
N VAL A 263 24.84 -11.01 -1.91
CA VAL A 263 25.48 -11.11 -0.58
C VAL A 263 26.92 -10.49 -0.53
N SER A 264 27.61 -10.37 -1.66
CA SER A 264 28.91 -9.71 -1.85
C SER A 264 28.95 -8.17 -1.67
N LEU A 265 27.88 -7.42 -1.95
CA LEU A 265 27.88 -5.94 -1.84
C LEU A 265 27.52 -5.45 -0.44
N LEU A 266 26.68 -6.19 0.30
CA LEU A 266 26.44 -5.96 1.72
C LEU A 266 27.70 -6.20 2.57
N ASP A 267 28.60 -7.09 2.15
CA ASP A 267 29.91 -7.29 2.80
C ASP A 267 30.92 -6.18 2.48
N LYS A 268 30.87 -5.55 1.30
CA LYS A 268 31.62 -4.30 1.00
C LYS A 268 30.99 -3.06 1.65
N ALA A 269 29.67 -3.02 1.79
CA ALA A 269 28.95 -1.96 2.48
C ALA A 269 29.09 -2.08 4.00
N ARG A 270 29.33 -3.28 4.55
CA ARG A 270 29.63 -3.50 5.98
C ARG A 270 30.91 -2.81 6.47
N SER A 271 31.90 -2.58 5.58
CA SER A 271 33.07 -1.76 5.94
C SER A 271 32.80 -0.25 5.89
N LEU A 272 31.69 0.17 5.29
CA LEU A 272 31.27 1.58 5.14
C LEU A 272 30.04 1.94 5.98
N LEU A 273 29.26 0.97 6.45
CA LEU A 273 28.06 1.14 7.26
C LEU A 273 28.37 0.61 8.67
N LEU A 274 28.39 1.52 9.65
CA LEU A 274 28.42 1.10 11.06
C LEU A 274 27.24 0.15 11.32
N PRO A 275 27.41 -0.89 12.16
CA PRO A 275 26.36 -1.87 12.42
C PRO A 275 25.10 -1.17 12.92
N ILE A 276 24.00 -1.35 12.17
CA ILE A 276 22.65 -0.88 12.48
C ILE A 276 22.22 -1.31 13.91
N ASP A 277 22.85 -2.36 14.44
CA ASP A 277 22.55 -2.95 15.75
C ASP A 277 23.19 -2.21 16.95
N THR A 278 23.95 -1.14 16.74
CA THR A 278 24.64 -0.42 17.85
C THR A 278 23.91 0.83 18.35
N TRP A 279 22.74 1.17 17.79
CA TRP A 279 22.15 2.47 18.05
C TRP A 279 21.19 2.41 19.25
N SER A 280 21.60 3.08 20.32
CA SER A 280 20.92 3.12 21.62
C SER A 280 19.45 3.50 21.48
N GLN A 281 18.59 2.62 21.98
CA GLN A 281 17.16 2.84 22.19
C GLN A 281 16.89 4.23 22.81
N PRO A 282 15.86 4.98 22.37
CA PRO A 282 15.45 6.20 23.04
C PRO A 282 15.01 5.91 24.48
N PRO A 283 15.12 6.87 25.42
CA PRO A 283 14.69 6.66 26.79
C PRO A 283 13.19 6.36 26.84
N GLN A 284 12.82 5.25 27.47
CA GLN A 284 11.43 4.88 27.73
C GLN A 284 10.69 6.04 28.40
N ALA A 285 9.59 6.47 27.78
CA ALA A 285 8.67 7.41 28.40
C ALA A 285 8.12 6.78 29.69
N SER A 286 8.39 7.43 30.82
CA SER A 286 7.93 7.06 32.15
C SER A 286 6.40 6.85 32.16
N LYS A 287 5.97 5.66 32.56
CA LYS A 287 4.57 5.32 32.82
C LYS A 287 3.99 6.24 33.90
N ALA A 288 2.89 6.93 33.58
CA ALA A 288 1.94 7.42 34.56
C ALA A 288 0.76 6.43 34.66
N PRO A 289 0.14 6.25 35.84
CA PRO A 289 -0.74 5.11 36.09
C PRO A 289 -2.13 5.35 35.52
N ALA A 290 -2.54 4.52 34.57
CA ALA A 290 -3.93 4.42 34.15
C ALA A 290 -4.58 3.28 34.94
N SER A 291 -5.37 3.65 35.95
CA SER A 291 -6.36 2.77 36.54
C SER A 291 -7.42 2.44 35.48
N SER A 292 -7.35 1.24 34.91
CA SER A 292 -8.51 0.64 34.25
C SER A 292 -8.65 -0.79 34.76
N LYS A 293 -9.86 -1.07 35.25
CA LYS A 293 -10.27 -2.33 35.85
C LYS A 293 -9.97 -3.47 34.87
N SER A 294 -9.24 -4.47 35.36
CA SER A 294 -9.03 -5.73 34.66
C SER A 294 -10.37 -6.42 34.42
N LEU A 295 -10.81 -6.47 33.17
CA LEU A 295 -11.68 -7.55 32.73
C LEU A 295 -10.76 -8.73 32.38
N THR A 296 -10.83 -9.76 33.22
CA THR A 296 -10.25 -11.08 32.99
C THR A 296 -10.76 -11.61 31.65
N ALA A 297 -9.92 -11.49 30.61
CA ALA A 297 -10.16 -12.14 29.33
C ALA A 297 -9.97 -13.65 29.53
N LEU A 298 -11.07 -14.38 29.48
CA LEU A 298 -11.08 -15.83 29.35
C LEU A 298 -10.41 -16.19 28.04
N SER A 299 -9.29 -16.90 28.14
CA SER A 299 -8.53 -17.47 27.04
C SER A 299 -9.39 -18.45 26.24
N SER A 300 -9.82 -18.02 25.06
CA SER A 300 -10.20 -18.93 23.97
C SER A 300 -9.04 -18.98 22.97
N PRO A 301 -8.74 -20.12 22.34
CA PRO A 301 -7.71 -20.20 21.31
C PRO A 301 -8.16 -19.36 20.11
N GLN A 302 -7.67 -18.12 20.01
CA GLN A 302 -8.00 -17.25 18.89
C GLN A 302 -7.37 -17.82 17.62
N LEU A 303 -8.20 -18.04 16.60
CA LEU A 303 -7.73 -18.29 15.24
C LEU A 303 -6.87 -17.11 14.80
N GLN A 304 -5.56 -17.32 14.68
CA GLN A 304 -4.63 -16.28 14.25
C GLN A 304 -4.54 -16.27 12.72
N TRP A 305 -4.81 -15.09 12.16
CA TRP A 305 -4.65 -14.78 10.76
C TRP A 305 -3.38 -13.95 10.58
N GLN A 306 -2.50 -14.42 9.71
CA GLN A 306 -1.28 -13.74 9.33
C GLN A 306 -1.52 -12.99 8.03
N PHE A 307 -1.24 -11.69 8.02
CA PHE A 307 -1.10 -10.91 6.80
C PHE A 307 0.15 -11.39 6.06
N LEU A 308 -0.01 -11.81 4.79
CA LEU A 308 1.13 -12.18 3.96
C LEU A 308 1.66 -10.98 3.19
N TYR A 309 0.83 -10.41 2.34
CA TYR A 309 1.16 -9.24 1.53
C TYR A 309 -0.11 -8.61 0.96
N GLN A 310 0.03 -7.35 0.54
CA GLN A 310 -0.96 -6.63 -0.26
C GLN A 310 -0.28 -6.05 -1.48
N PHE A 311 -1.04 -5.88 -2.55
CA PHE A 311 -0.56 -5.24 -3.76
C PHE A 311 -1.72 -4.51 -4.45
N SER A 312 -1.38 -3.47 -5.21
CA SER A 312 -2.36 -2.64 -5.92
C SER A 312 -2.39 -3.03 -7.39
N THR A 313 -3.59 -3.26 -7.92
CA THR A 313 -3.81 -3.75 -9.30
C THR A 313 -4.86 -2.96 -10.07
N GLY A 314 -5.30 -1.83 -9.50
CA GLY A 314 -6.55 -1.18 -9.86
C GLY A 314 -7.75 -1.80 -9.15
N ILE A 315 -8.95 -1.24 -9.35
CA ILE A 315 -10.18 -1.76 -8.73
C ILE A 315 -10.42 -3.21 -9.18
N THR A 316 -10.22 -4.16 -8.26
CA THR A 316 -10.43 -5.60 -8.50
C THR A 316 -11.86 -5.99 -8.14
N THR A 317 -12.63 -6.34 -9.17
CA THR A 317 -14.06 -6.62 -9.09
C THR A 317 -14.38 -8.10 -8.90
N ALA A 318 -13.48 -9.00 -9.30
CA ALA A 318 -13.66 -10.44 -9.16
C ALA A 318 -12.36 -11.12 -8.71
N LEU A 319 -12.50 -12.13 -7.85
CA LEU A 319 -11.40 -12.93 -7.30
C LEU A 319 -11.73 -14.40 -7.39
N ALA A 320 -10.74 -15.21 -7.75
CA ALA A 320 -10.80 -16.66 -7.61
C ALA A 320 -9.43 -17.18 -7.15
N ILE A 321 -9.43 -18.14 -6.21
CA ILE A 321 -8.22 -18.87 -5.82
C ILE A 321 -8.39 -20.38 -5.98
N GLN A 322 -7.35 -21.04 -6.46
CA GLN A 322 -7.26 -22.49 -6.56
C GLN A 322 -5.83 -22.95 -6.30
N GLY A 323 -5.61 -23.60 -5.16
CA GLY A 323 -4.29 -23.98 -4.67
C GLY A 323 -3.41 -22.75 -4.49
N ASN A 324 -2.31 -22.69 -5.26
CA ASN A 324 -1.37 -21.58 -5.22
C ASN A 324 -1.71 -20.47 -6.23
N ILE A 325 -2.74 -20.61 -7.06
CA ILE A 325 -3.03 -19.65 -8.12
C ILE A 325 -4.13 -18.69 -7.68
N LEU A 326 -3.86 -17.40 -7.76
CA LEU A 326 -4.82 -16.31 -7.58
C LEU A 326 -5.11 -15.66 -8.94
N ALA A 327 -6.38 -15.63 -9.32
CA ALA A 327 -6.88 -14.91 -10.48
C ALA A 327 -7.67 -13.67 -10.05
N MET A 328 -7.36 -12.53 -10.67
CA MET A 328 -7.93 -11.23 -10.33
C MET A 328 -8.44 -10.54 -11.58
N GLY A 329 -9.71 -10.14 -11.53
CA GLY A 329 -10.37 -9.42 -12.61
C GLY A 329 -10.57 -7.97 -12.24
N THR A 330 -10.13 -7.06 -13.11
CA THR A 330 -10.22 -5.62 -12.84
C THR A 330 -11.43 -4.96 -13.49
N SER A 331 -11.80 -3.79 -12.98
CA SER A 331 -12.85 -2.92 -13.52
C SER A 331 -12.58 -2.47 -14.96
N SER A 332 -11.32 -2.47 -15.39
CA SER A 332 -10.94 -2.08 -16.75
C SER A 332 -10.90 -3.28 -17.72
N GLY A 333 -11.14 -4.51 -17.24
CA GLY A 333 -11.19 -5.73 -18.04
C GLY A 333 -9.89 -6.53 -18.06
N SER A 334 -8.90 -6.18 -17.23
CA SER A 334 -7.63 -6.93 -17.16
C SER A 334 -7.79 -8.15 -16.30
N LEU A 335 -7.12 -9.23 -16.70
CA LEU A 335 -7.02 -10.47 -15.93
C LEU A 335 -5.57 -10.66 -15.50
N LEU A 336 -5.33 -10.66 -14.20
CA LEU A 336 -4.02 -10.82 -13.58
C LEU A 336 -3.97 -12.17 -12.87
N ILE A 337 -2.89 -12.92 -13.07
CA ILE A 337 -2.65 -14.23 -12.45
C ILE A 337 -1.40 -14.16 -11.59
N CYS A 338 -1.55 -14.51 -10.30
CA CYS A 338 -0.52 -14.43 -9.28
C CYS A 338 -0.30 -15.80 -8.63
N ASP A 339 0.94 -16.11 -8.23
CA ASP A 339 1.31 -17.29 -7.46
C ASP A 339 1.42 -16.91 -5.98
N LEU A 340 0.58 -17.53 -5.15
CA LEU A 340 0.37 -17.14 -3.76
C LEU A 340 1.63 -17.25 -2.87
N PRO A 341 2.50 -18.27 -2.99
CA PRO A 341 3.73 -18.37 -2.20
C PRO A 341 4.78 -17.30 -2.51
N SER A 342 4.87 -16.84 -3.75
CA SER A 342 5.88 -15.88 -4.21
C SER A 342 5.37 -14.44 -4.20
N GLY A 343 4.06 -14.23 -4.34
CA GLY A 343 3.46 -12.91 -4.53
C GLY A 343 3.89 -12.23 -5.82
N GLU A 344 4.57 -12.97 -6.71
CA GLU A 344 5.02 -12.50 -8.01
C GLU A 344 3.87 -12.63 -9.02
N GLU A 345 3.71 -11.60 -9.86
CA GLU A 345 2.86 -11.73 -11.05
C GLU A 345 3.47 -12.81 -11.95
N VAL A 346 2.76 -13.92 -12.11
CA VAL A 346 3.30 -15.07 -12.83
C VAL A 346 3.24 -14.80 -14.33
N TYR A 347 2.07 -14.34 -14.83
CA TYR A 347 1.87 -14.01 -16.24
C TYR A 347 0.68 -13.04 -16.45
N THR A 348 0.85 -12.06 -17.34
CA THR A 348 -0.28 -11.46 -18.07
C THR A 348 -0.68 -12.42 -19.19
N LEU A 349 -1.92 -12.91 -19.17
CA LEU A 349 -2.41 -13.87 -20.18
C LEU A 349 -2.33 -13.26 -21.59
N LYS A 350 -1.65 -13.97 -22.51
CA LYS A 350 -1.47 -13.56 -23.90
C LYS A 350 -2.79 -13.71 -24.64
N GLY A 351 -3.33 -12.60 -25.13
CA GLY A 351 -4.59 -12.57 -25.85
C GLY A 351 -5.27 -11.22 -25.78
N ARG A 352 -6.49 -11.14 -26.32
CA ARG A 352 -7.31 -9.93 -26.18
C ARG A 352 -7.94 -9.88 -24.80
N ARG A 353 -7.55 -8.86 -24.04
CA ARG A 353 -8.22 -8.36 -22.83
C ARG A 353 -9.74 -8.22 -23.05
N HIS A 354 -10.53 -8.36 -21.98
CA HIS A 354 -11.93 -7.92 -22.00
C HIS A 354 -12.03 -6.42 -22.27
N ARG A 355 -13.14 -6.00 -22.89
CA ARG A 355 -13.34 -4.58 -23.25
C ARG A 355 -13.97 -3.75 -22.14
N ASP A 356 -14.47 -4.42 -21.11
CA ASP A 356 -15.16 -3.83 -19.96
C ASP A 356 -14.83 -4.67 -18.71
N ARG A 357 -15.33 -4.25 -17.54
CA ARG A 357 -15.10 -4.89 -16.24
C ARG A 357 -15.31 -6.40 -16.27
N ILE A 358 -14.46 -7.12 -15.55
CA ILE A 358 -14.64 -8.55 -15.30
C ILE A 358 -15.64 -8.69 -14.14
N THR A 359 -16.74 -9.38 -14.38
CA THR A 359 -17.84 -9.54 -13.41
C THR A 359 -17.64 -10.74 -12.50
N ALA A 360 -17.07 -11.84 -13.03
CA ALA A 360 -16.78 -13.03 -12.24
C ALA A 360 -15.62 -13.86 -12.80
N LEU A 361 -15.02 -14.65 -11.93
CA LEU A 361 -13.93 -15.57 -12.22
C LEU A 361 -14.21 -16.92 -11.56
N THR A 362 -13.92 -18.01 -12.27
CA THR A 362 -14.02 -19.35 -11.68
C THR A 362 -13.07 -20.33 -12.36
N PHE A 363 -12.51 -21.26 -11.59
CA PHE A 363 -11.58 -22.26 -12.10
C PHE A 363 -12.31 -23.52 -12.52
N HIS A 364 -11.75 -24.19 -13.54
CA HIS A 364 -12.12 -25.57 -13.83
C HIS A 364 -11.63 -26.49 -12.69
N PRO A 365 -12.46 -27.43 -12.20
CA PRO A 365 -12.14 -28.22 -10.99
C PRO A 365 -11.01 -29.24 -11.21
N GLN A 366 -10.76 -29.64 -12.45
CA GLN A 366 -9.79 -30.70 -12.78
C GLN A 366 -8.67 -30.27 -13.74
N GLN A 367 -8.83 -29.13 -14.40
CA GLN A 367 -7.93 -28.67 -15.45
C GLN A 367 -7.44 -27.29 -15.07
N ARG A 368 -6.24 -26.91 -15.50
CA ARG A 368 -5.69 -25.56 -15.27
C ARG A 368 -6.31 -24.56 -16.25
N ILE A 369 -7.64 -24.45 -16.21
CA ILE A 369 -8.44 -23.54 -17.02
C ILE A 369 -9.14 -22.54 -16.11
N LEU A 370 -9.13 -21.28 -16.52
CA LEU A 370 -9.86 -20.20 -15.86
C LEU A 370 -10.95 -19.68 -16.79
N PHE A 371 -12.16 -19.53 -16.25
CA PHE A 371 -13.27 -18.85 -16.91
C PHE A 371 -13.37 -17.42 -16.39
N SER A 372 -13.52 -16.45 -17.30
CA SER A 372 -13.76 -15.04 -16.95
C SER A 372 -14.98 -14.48 -17.66
N ALA A 373 -15.91 -13.93 -16.89
CA ALA A 373 -17.10 -13.23 -17.36
C ALA A 373 -16.88 -11.72 -17.35
N SER A 374 -17.45 -10.99 -18.30
CA SER A 374 -17.33 -9.54 -18.39
C SER A 374 -18.63 -8.87 -18.82
N SER A 375 -18.78 -7.61 -18.42
CA SER A 375 -19.84 -6.73 -18.93
C SER A 375 -19.74 -6.45 -20.43
N ASP A 376 -18.63 -6.83 -21.10
CA ASP A 376 -18.52 -6.79 -22.56
C ASP A 376 -19.39 -7.83 -23.30
N GLY A 377 -20.14 -8.63 -22.55
CA GLY A 377 -21.07 -9.65 -23.07
C GLY A 377 -20.39 -10.97 -23.44
N THR A 378 -19.14 -11.17 -23.01
CA THR A 378 -18.37 -12.38 -23.31
C THR A 378 -17.94 -13.13 -22.05
N VAL A 379 -17.83 -14.45 -22.20
CA VAL A 379 -17.13 -15.32 -21.24
C VAL A 379 -15.92 -15.93 -21.94
N LYS A 380 -14.73 -15.80 -21.37
CA LYS A 380 -13.48 -16.29 -21.96
C LYS A 380 -12.94 -17.49 -21.17
N LEU A 381 -12.36 -18.45 -21.89
CA LEU A 381 -11.56 -19.54 -21.31
C LEU A 381 -10.08 -19.30 -21.54
N TRP A 382 -9.32 -19.45 -20.48
CA TRP A 382 -7.87 -19.28 -20.49
C TRP A 382 -7.19 -20.58 -20.06
N ASP A 383 -6.28 -21.08 -20.89
CA ASP A 383 -5.40 -22.19 -20.50
C ASP A 383 -4.20 -21.61 -19.75
N LEU A 384 -4.11 -21.89 -18.45
CA LEU A 384 -3.08 -21.36 -17.58
C LEU A 384 -1.72 -22.07 -17.76
N ASN A 385 -1.67 -23.22 -18.44
CA ASN A 385 -0.40 -23.87 -18.77
C ASN A 385 0.30 -23.14 -19.92
N ARG A 386 -0.48 -22.67 -20.91
CA ARG A 386 0.03 -21.96 -22.08
C ARG A 386 0.01 -20.44 -21.90
N GLY A 387 -0.83 -19.95 -20.99
CA GLY A 387 -1.07 -18.53 -20.79
C GLY A 387 -1.84 -17.90 -21.95
N GLU A 388 -2.71 -18.65 -22.63
CA GLU A 388 -3.38 -18.24 -23.86
C GLU A 388 -4.91 -18.31 -23.75
N LEU A 389 -5.60 -17.46 -24.51
CA LEU A 389 -7.04 -17.53 -24.71
C LEU A 389 -7.39 -18.75 -25.57
N VAL A 390 -8.16 -19.69 -25.01
CA VAL A 390 -8.61 -20.90 -25.72
C VAL A 390 -9.86 -20.60 -26.53
N GLN A 391 -10.87 -20.00 -25.89
CA GLN A 391 -12.17 -19.78 -26.51
C GLN A 391 -12.86 -18.54 -25.91
N THR A 392 -13.64 -17.85 -26.73
CA THR A 392 -14.56 -16.80 -26.29
C THR A 392 -15.99 -17.27 -26.57
N LEU A 393 -16.81 -17.33 -25.53
CA LEU A 393 -18.23 -17.61 -25.57
C LEU A 393 -18.97 -16.27 -25.64
N GLN A 394 -19.93 -16.15 -26.53
CA GLN A 394 -20.76 -14.96 -26.69
C GLN A 394 -22.14 -15.33 -27.19
N GLN A 395 -23.17 -14.62 -26.71
CA GLN A 395 -24.53 -14.70 -27.22
C GLN A 395 -25.10 -13.28 -27.43
N PRO A 396 -26.07 -13.09 -28.35
CA PRO A 396 -26.72 -11.79 -28.53
C PRO A 396 -27.43 -11.31 -27.27
N GLY A 397 -27.17 -10.06 -26.86
CA GLY A 397 -27.80 -9.45 -25.68
C GLY A 397 -27.27 -9.94 -24.32
N TRP A 398 -26.25 -10.79 -24.33
CA TRP A 398 -25.71 -11.38 -23.11
C TRP A 398 -25.01 -10.34 -22.23
N GLN A 399 -25.27 -10.38 -20.93
CA GLN A 399 -24.61 -9.55 -19.93
C GLN A 399 -24.21 -10.41 -18.74
N PRO A 400 -23.15 -11.24 -18.85
CA PRO A 400 -22.74 -12.15 -17.80
C PRO A 400 -22.49 -11.44 -16.47
N THR A 401 -23.17 -11.88 -15.41
CA THR A 401 -23.09 -11.27 -14.08
C THR A 401 -22.25 -12.07 -13.11
N ASP A 402 -22.35 -13.39 -13.17
CA ASP A 402 -21.63 -14.29 -12.29
C ASP A 402 -21.39 -15.67 -12.93
N LEU A 403 -20.42 -16.42 -12.39
CA LEU A 403 -19.99 -17.72 -12.88
C LEU A 403 -19.85 -18.73 -11.74
N ALA A 404 -20.31 -19.96 -11.97
CA ALA A 404 -20.06 -21.09 -11.08
C ALA A 404 -19.79 -22.37 -11.86
N VAL A 405 -19.01 -23.28 -11.28
CA VAL A 405 -18.73 -24.59 -11.91
C VAL A 405 -19.28 -25.71 -11.04
N ALA A 406 -20.13 -26.54 -11.63
CA ALA A 406 -20.71 -27.72 -11.01
C ALA A 406 -20.71 -28.87 -12.03
N PRO A 407 -19.64 -29.68 -12.10
CA PRO A 407 -19.50 -30.69 -13.14
C PRO A 407 -20.74 -31.59 -13.28
N PRO A 408 -21.27 -31.77 -14.50
CA PRO A 408 -20.63 -31.46 -15.79
C PRO A 408 -20.90 -30.03 -16.33
N TYR A 409 -21.45 -29.12 -15.54
CA TYR A 409 -21.93 -27.82 -16.00
C TYR A 409 -21.04 -26.63 -15.63
N LEU A 410 -20.87 -25.70 -16.57
CA LEU A 410 -20.54 -24.30 -16.33
C LEU A 410 -21.85 -23.54 -16.23
N ILE A 411 -22.05 -22.80 -15.14
CA ILE A 411 -23.27 -22.05 -14.85
C ILE A 411 -22.94 -20.57 -15.06
N ILE A 412 -23.74 -19.90 -15.88
CA ILE A 412 -23.55 -18.49 -16.23
C ILE A 412 -24.86 -17.77 -15.97
N SER A 413 -24.87 -16.80 -15.06
CA SER A 413 -26.02 -15.91 -14.89
C SER A 413 -25.86 -14.61 -15.66
N ASP A 414 -26.96 -13.96 -15.99
CA ASP A 414 -26.93 -12.67 -16.70
C ASP A 414 -27.84 -11.59 -16.13
N GLY A 415 -27.62 -10.38 -16.63
CA GLY A 415 -28.36 -9.18 -16.25
C GLY A 415 -29.80 -9.11 -16.75
N THR A 416 -30.26 -10.13 -17.49
CA THR A 416 -31.63 -10.21 -18.02
C THR A 416 -32.51 -11.20 -17.26
N GLY A 417 -31.96 -11.86 -16.24
CA GLY A 417 -32.69 -12.84 -15.43
C GLY A 417 -32.47 -14.29 -15.86
N TYR A 418 -31.64 -14.55 -16.88
CA TYR A 418 -31.36 -15.92 -17.30
C TYR A 418 -30.19 -16.52 -16.52
N ILE A 419 -30.27 -17.83 -16.32
CA ILE A 419 -29.15 -18.64 -15.84
C ILE A 419 -28.97 -19.81 -16.81
N ASP A 420 -27.85 -19.83 -17.50
CA ASP A 420 -27.51 -20.83 -18.51
C ASP A 420 -26.61 -21.91 -17.96
N LEU A 421 -26.96 -23.17 -18.23
CA LEU A 421 -26.11 -24.32 -18.03
C LEU A 421 -25.41 -24.66 -19.33
N TRP A 422 -24.08 -24.69 -19.31
CA TRP A 422 -23.21 -25.05 -20.42
C TRP A 422 -22.50 -26.36 -20.12
N ASP A 423 -22.35 -27.23 -21.13
CA ASP A 423 -21.55 -28.45 -21.01
C ASP A 423 -20.07 -28.06 -20.83
N LEU A 424 -19.42 -28.46 -19.74
CA LEU A 424 -18.00 -28.14 -19.51
C LEU A 424 -17.05 -28.77 -20.52
N ALA A 425 -17.40 -29.95 -21.07
CA ALA A 425 -16.55 -30.67 -22.01
C ALA A 425 -16.68 -30.12 -23.43
N LYS A 426 -17.89 -29.76 -23.85
CA LYS A 426 -18.19 -29.27 -25.21
C LYS A 426 -18.25 -27.75 -25.32
N LEU A 427 -18.41 -27.06 -24.19
CA LEU A 427 -18.64 -25.62 -24.10
C LEU A 427 -19.81 -25.17 -24.97
N SER A 428 -20.92 -25.89 -24.85
CA SER A 428 -22.18 -25.62 -25.55
C SER A 428 -23.35 -25.44 -24.58
N PRO A 429 -24.32 -24.57 -24.85
CA PRO A 429 -25.49 -24.40 -24.01
C PRO A 429 -26.33 -25.69 -23.97
N CYS A 430 -26.75 -26.08 -22.77
CA CYS A 430 -27.53 -27.30 -22.50
C CYS A 430 -28.94 -26.98 -22.02
N HIS A 431 -29.05 -26.02 -21.10
CA HIS A 431 -30.31 -25.66 -20.45
C HIS A 431 -30.30 -24.19 -20.07
N ARG A 432 -31.49 -23.57 -19.99
CA ARG A 432 -31.67 -22.18 -19.58
C ARG A 432 -32.79 -22.09 -18.56
N PHE A 433 -32.46 -21.57 -17.38
CA PHE A 433 -33.44 -21.12 -16.39
C PHE A 433 -33.87 -19.69 -16.72
N ASN A 434 -35.17 -19.45 -16.74
CA ASN A 434 -35.80 -18.19 -17.15
C ASN A 434 -36.83 -17.66 -16.14
N GLN A 435 -36.73 -18.11 -14.89
CA GLN A 435 -37.75 -17.81 -13.90
C GLN A 435 -37.53 -16.47 -13.19
N HIS A 436 -36.28 -16.00 -13.08
CA HIS A 436 -36.01 -14.64 -12.57
C HIS A 436 -36.55 -13.58 -13.52
N GLN A 437 -37.03 -12.48 -12.96
CA GLN A 437 -37.69 -11.40 -13.72
C GLN A 437 -36.82 -10.15 -13.86
N ASP A 438 -35.62 -10.16 -13.29
CA ASP A 438 -34.66 -9.06 -13.32
C ASP A 438 -33.23 -9.61 -13.11
N TRP A 439 -32.24 -8.73 -13.22
CA TRP A 439 -30.81 -8.96 -13.06
C TRP A 439 -30.46 -9.97 -11.97
N VAL A 440 -29.84 -11.09 -12.35
CA VAL A 440 -29.29 -12.05 -11.38
C VAL A 440 -27.99 -11.49 -10.83
N SER A 441 -27.94 -11.23 -9.52
CA SER A 441 -26.82 -10.56 -8.87
C SER A 441 -25.66 -11.51 -8.61
N VAL A 442 -25.93 -12.68 -8.02
CA VAL A 442 -24.90 -13.66 -7.60
C VAL A 442 -25.50 -15.06 -7.65
N ILE A 443 -24.67 -16.06 -8.00
CA ILE A 443 -25.00 -17.48 -7.98
C ILE A 443 -24.03 -18.25 -7.07
N ALA A 444 -24.49 -19.34 -6.46
CA ALA A 444 -23.66 -20.24 -5.65
C ALA A 444 -24.10 -21.69 -5.80
N THR A 445 -23.17 -22.65 -5.80
CA THR A 445 -23.46 -24.07 -6.00
C THR A 445 -22.68 -24.98 -5.07
N ASN A 446 -23.26 -26.14 -4.74
CA ASN A 446 -22.61 -27.24 -4.04
C ASN A 446 -22.41 -28.48 -4.94
N GLY A 447 -22.59 -28.32 -6.26
CA GLY A 447 -22.51 -29.39 -7.25
C GLY A 447 -23.84 -30.12 -7.54
N LYS A 448 -24.81 -30.10 -6.62
CA LYS A 448 -26.14 -30.71 -6.81
C LYS A 448 -27.27 -29.68 -6.86
N GLN A 449 -27.12 -28.63 -6.08
CA GLN A 449 -28.05 -27.52 -5.98
C GLN A 449 -27.36 -26.24 -6.44
N LEU A 450 -28.17 -25.34 -6.97
CA LEU A 450 -27.81 -23.98 -7.31
C LEU A 450 -28.69 -23.05 -6.47
N ALA A 451 -28.10 -21.99 -5.94
CA ALA A 451 -28.81 -20.88 -5.33
C ALA A 451 -28.47 -19.61 -6.11
N SER A 452 -29.41 -18.68 -6.21
CA SER A 452 -29.12 -17.36 -6.76
C SER A 452 -30.07 -16.32 -6.22
N ILE A 453 -29.55 -15.10 -6.22
CA ILE A 453 -30.25 -13.90 -5.77
C ILE A 453 -30.37 -12.94 -6.94
N SER A 454 -31.51 -12.26 -7.05
CA SER A 454 -31.79 -11.31 -8.13
C SER A 454 -32.34 -9.99 -7.59
N ARG A 455 -32.21 -8.94 -8.40
CA ARG A 455 -32.87 -7.65 -8.18
C ARG A 455 -34.39 -7.73 -8.19
N ASP A 456 -34.96 -8.84 -8.67
CA ASP A 456 -36.38 -9.16 -8.53
C ASP A 456 -36.80 -9.45 -7.07
N ARG A 457 -35.85 -9.33 -6.12
CA ARG A 457 -36.05 -9.50 -4.68
C ARG A 457 -36.39 -10.94 -4.28
N THR A 458 -35.93 -11.91 -5.07
CA THR A 458 -36.08 -13.33 -4.74
C THR A 458 -34.74 -14.02 -4.63
N LEU A 459 -34.69 -14.99 -3.71
CA LEU A 459 -33.73 -16.09 -3.77
C LEU A 459 -34.44 -17.30 -4.34
N ARG A 460 -33.77 -17.99 -5.25
CA ARG A 460 -34.30 -19.21 -5.85
C ARG A 460 -33.28 -20.34 -5.68
N LEU A 461 -33.81 -21.54 -5.55
CA LEU A 461 -33.03 -22.78 -5.44
C LEU A 461 -33.39 -23.69 -6.61
N TRP A 462 -32.39 -24.26 -7.27
CA TRP A 462 -32.57 -25.23 -8.36
C TRP A 462 -31.87 -26.53 -8.06
N SER A 463 -32.42 -27.60 -8.62
CA SER A 463 -31.75 -28.89 -8.75
C SER A 463 -31.00 -28.93 -10.07
N LEU A 464 -29.68 -29.14 -10.02
CA LEU A 464 -28.86 -29.33 -11.21
C LEU A 464 -29.09 -30.69 -11.89
N PRO A 465 -29.25 -31.81 -11.15
CA PRO A 465 -29.60 -33.09 -11.77
C PRO A 465 -30.97 -33.09 -12.46
N GLU A 466 -31.96 -32.47 -11.83
CA GLU A 466 -33.34 -32.44 -12.36
C GLU A 466 -33.58 -31.24 -13.28
N GLN A 467 -32.63 -30.29 -13.37
CA GLN A 467 -32.71 -29.06 -14.14
C GLN A 467 -34.05 -28.33 -13.93
N ARG A 468 -34.45 -28.16 -12.67
CA ARG A 468 -35.70 -27.47 -12.33
C ARG A 468 -35.55 -26.59 -11.11
N LEU A 469 -36.42 -25.58 -11.05
CA LEU A 469 -36.64 -24.78 -9.87
C LEU A 469 -37.23 -25.66 -8.75
N LEU A 470 -36.61 -25.61 -7.59
CA LEU A 470 -37.09 -26.24 -6.36
C LEU A 470 -37.98 -25.27 -5.60
N GLU A 471 -37.45 -24.09 -5.28
CA GLU A 471 -38.09 -23.15 -4.36
C GLU A 471 -37.82 -21.69 -4.76
N THR A 472 -38.76 -20.81 -4.42
CA THR A 472 -38.64 -19.35 -4.57
C THR A 472 -38.98 -18.66 -3.26
N ILE A 473 -38.04 -17.89 -2.75
CA ILE A 473 -38.11 -17.26 -1.44
C ILE A 473 -38.10 -15.74 -1.65
N PRO A 474 -39.18 -15.02 -1.30
CA PRO A 474 -39.18 -13.56 -1.34
C PRO A 474 -38.28 -13.02 -0.22
N MET A 475 -37.43 -12.06 -0.55
CA MET A 475 -36.53 -11.40 0.40
C MET A 475 -36.26 -9.95 0.04
N GLY A 476 -35.46 -9.25 0.84
CA GLY A 476 -35.05 -7.88 0.54
C GLY A 476 -33.93 -7.79 -0.51
N PRO A 477 -33.54 -6.57 -0.92
CA PRO A 477 -32.36 -6.33 -1.75
C PRO A 477 -31.13 -6.99 -1.13
N SER A 478 -30.46 -7.85 -1.90
CA SER A 478 -29.33 -8.66 -1.43
C SER A 478 -28.20 -8.61 -2.43
N ARG A 479 -26.95 -8.64 -1.94
CA ARG A 479 -25.74 -8.47 -2.75
C ARG A 479 -24.75 -9.61 -2.65
N ALA A 480 -24.82 -10.43 -1.61
CA ALA A 480 -23.87 -11.52 -1.40
C ALA A 480 -24.60 -12.83 -1.08
N LEU A 481 -24.07 -13.94 -1.59
CA LEU A 481 -24.65 -15.28 -1.45
C LEU A 481 -23.55 -16.31 -1.24
N ALA A 482 -23.77 -17.25 -0.33
CA ALA A 482 -22.97 -18.46 -0.20
C ALA A 482 -23.87 -19.67 0.05
N LEU A 483 -23.56 -20.81 -0.58
CA LEU A 483 -24.26 -22.07 -0.38
C LEU A 483 -23.36 -23.04 0.37
N HIS A 484 -23.85 -23.60 1.48
CA HIS A 484 -23.09 -24.57 2.25
C HIS A 484 -22.86 -25.86 1.43
N PRO A 485 -21.67 -26.49 1.44
CA PRO A 485 -21.38 -27.70 0.67
C PRO A 485 -22.34 -28.87 0.93
N SER A 486 -22.91 -28.97 2.13
CA SER A 486 -23.94 -29.99 2.43
C SER A 486 -25.29 -29.74 1.76
N GLY A 487 -25.54 -28.52 1.25
CA GLY A 487 -26.84 -28.11 0.71
C GLY A 487 -27.92 -27.87 1.74
N GLN A 488 -27.58 -27.83 3.04
CA GLN A 488 -28.56 -27.63 4.10
C GLN A 488 -28.76 -26.15 4.49
N HIS A 489 -27.78 -25.29 4.16
CA HIS A 489 -27.79 -23.88 4.56
C HIS A 489 -27.50 -22.97 3.37
N VAL A 490 -28.28 -21.90 3.24
CA VAL A 490 -28.08 -20.82 2.28
C VAL A 490 -27.83 -19.54 3.08
N ILE A 491 -26.74 -18.85 2.81
CA ILE A 491 -26.31 -17.66 3.56
C ILE A 491 -26.42 -16.47 2.63
N VAL A 492 -27.15 -15.44 3.03
CA VAL A 492 -27.37 -14.23 2.22
C VAL A 492 -27.01 -12.99 3.02
N GLY A 493 -26.25 -12.10 2.37
CA GLY A 493 -25.90 -10.78 2.88
C GLY A 493 -26.68 -9.69 2.14
N ASN A 494 -27.24 -8.75 2.89
CA ASN A 494 -28.04 -7.65 2.34
C ASN A 494 -27.40 -6.27 2.48
N ASP A 495 -27.98 -5.30 1.77
CA ASP A 495 -27.52 -3.89 1.74
C ASP A 495 -27.67 -3.18 3.09
N GLN A 496 -28.40 -3.78 4.03
CA GLN A 496 -28.63 -3.26 5.38
C GLN A 496 -27.68 -3.90 6.41
N GLY A 497 -26.61 -4.55 5.94
CA GLY A 497 -25.58 -5.14 6.80
C GLY A 497 -25.99 -6.43 7.51
N GLN A 498 -27.12 -7.04 7.16
CA GLN A 498 -27.59 -8.28 7.79
C GLN A 498 -27.11 -9.50 7.01
N VAL A 499 -26.59 -10.49 7.74
CA VAL A 499 -26.32 -11.83 7.21
C VAL A 499 -27.35 -12.79 7.79
N ASN A 500 -28.13 -13.39 6.90
CA ASN A 500 -29.22 -14.30 7.24
C ASN A 500 -28.93 -15.69 6.68
N VAL A 501 -29.34 -16.73 7.42
CA VAL A 501 -29.15 -18.14 7.07
C VAL A 501 -30.51 -18.80 6.94
N TRP A 502 -30.77 -19.41 5.78
CA TRP A 502 -31.94 -20.25 5.56
C TRP A 502 -31.54 -21.71 5.66
N HIS A 503 -32.32 -22.47 6.43
CA HIS A 503 -32.24 -23.92 6.43
C HIS A 503 -33.08 -24.46 5.28
N VAL A 504 -32.50 -25.25 4.38
CA VAL A 504 -33.22 -25.76 3.20
C VAL A 504 -34.41 -26.65 3.57
N ALA A 505 -34.38 -27.29 4.75
CA ALA A 505 -35.52 -28.04 5.29
C ALA A 505 -36.67 -27.14 5.81
N ASN A 506 -36.39 -25.86 6.10
CA ASN A 506 -37.37 -24.88 6.57
C ASN A 506 -37.04 -23.48 6.06
N LEU A 507 -37.56 -23.16 4.87
CA LEU A 507 -37.30 -21.89 4.19
C LEU A 507 -38.22 -20.75 4.64
N ALA A 508 -39.16 -21.01 5.57
CA ALA A 508 -40.17 -20.03 5.97
C ALA A 508 -39.60 -18.86 6.79
N LYS A 509 -38.52 -19.10 7.54
CA LYS A 509 -37.89 -18.07 8.38
C LYS A 509 -36.37 -18.23 8.42
N PRO A 510 -35.60 -17.18 8.07
CA PRO A 510 -34.16 -17.20 8.26
C PRO A 510 -33.77 -16.94 9.71
N ASP A 511 -32.63 -17.50 10.09
CA ASP A 511 -31.91 -17.11 11.30
C ASP A 511 -30.93 -15.99 10.98
N ARG A 512 -30.83 -14.99 11.86
CA ARG A 512 -29.85 -13.91 11.71
C ARG A 512 -28.53 -14.35 12.30
N LEU A 513 -27.48 -14.39 11.48
CA LEU A 513 -26.13 -14.79 11.88
C LEU A 513 -25.38 -13.62 12.51
N CYS A 514 -25.38 -12.47 11.83
CA CYS A 514 -24.77 -11.24 12.33
C CYS A 514 -25.38 -10.00 11.68
N SER A 515 -25.06 -8.84 12.24
CA SER A 515 -25.35 -7.53 11.66
C SER A 515 -24.10 -6.64 11.71
N ALA A 516 -23.87 -5.91 10.64
CA ALA A 516 -22.89 -4.84 10.52
C ALA A 516 -23.59 -3.50 10.26
N ASP A 517 -22.88 -2.39 10.50
CA ASP A 517 -23.41 -1.05 10.26
C ASP A 517 -23.44 -0.70 8.76
N ASP A 518 -22.55 -1.31 7.98
CA ASP A 518 -22.43 -1.15 6.53
C ASP A 518 -23.01 -2.36 5.77
N GLY A 519 -23.41 -2.13 4.52
CA GLY A 519 -23.96 -3.16 3.63
C GLY A 519 -22.99 -4.33 3.39
N ILE A 520 -23.52 -5.55 3.28
CA ILE A 520 -22.71 -6.73 2.99
C ILE A 520 -22.43 -6.81 1.49
N THR A 521 -21.16 -6.84 1.12
CA THR A 521 -20.72 -6.80 -0.27
C THR A 521 -20.30 -8.16 -0.80
N ALA A 522 -19.68 -8.98 0.05
CA ALA A 522 -19.12 -10.27 -0.33
C ALA A 522 -19.23 -11.28 0.81
N LEU A 523 -19.49 -12.53 0.43
CA LEU A 523 -19.51 -13.69 1.33
C LEU A 523 -18.69 -14.81 0.71
N ALA A 524 -17.86 -15.47 1.51
CA ALA A 524 -17.13 -16.66 1.08
C ALA A 524 -17.07 -17.69 2.21
N LEU A 525 -17.44 -18.94 1.92
CA LEU A 525 -17.25 -20.07 2.82
C LEU A 525 -15.90 -20.72 2.58
N SER A 526 -15.25 -21.18 3.65
CA SER A 526 -14.11 -22.07 3.50
C SER A 526 -14.55 -23.40 2.85
N PRO A 527 -13.66 -24.12 2.14
CA PRO A 527 -14.02 -25.40 1.51
C PRO A 527 -14.53 -26.47 2.49
N ASP A 528 -14.08 -26.43 3.75
CA ASP A 528 -14.57 -27.30 4.83
C ASP A 528 -15.84 -26.77 5.52
N ALA A 529 -16.33 -25.61 5.09
CA ALA A 529 -17.48 -24.86 5.59
C ALA A 529 -17.43 -24.51 7.09
N ARG A 530 -16.25 -24.58 7.70
CA ARG A 530 -16.06 -24.23 9.12
C ARG A 530 -15.93 -22.74 9.36
N LEU A 531 -15.62 -21.96 8.32
CA LEU A 531 -15.43 -20.53 8.41
C LEU A 531 -16.25 -19.81 7.33
N LEU A 532 -16.83 -18.69 7.72
CA LEU A 532 -17.52 -17.76 6.83
C LEU A 532 -16.81 -16.41 6.90
N ALA A 533 -16.31 -15.94 5.76
CA ALA A 533 -15.80 -14.59 5.61
C ALA A 533 -16.91 -13.66 5.14
N VAL A 534 -17.06 -12.53 5.82
CA VAL A 534 -18.08 -11.50 5.56
C VAL A 534 -17.37 -10.17 5.32
N GLY A 535 -17.49 -9.64 4.11
CA GLY A 535 -16.99 -8.32 3.74
C GLY A 535 -18.12 -7.30 3.70
N THR A 536 -17.81 -6.07 4.12
CA THR A 536 -18.76 -4.96 4.12
C THR A 536 -18.28 -3.82 3.22
N ASP A 537 -19.20 -2.91 2.86
CA ASP A 537 -18.87 -1.64 2.15
C ASP A 537 -17.99 -0.71 3.03
N GLY A 538 -17.90 -0.97 4.33
CA GLY A 538 -17.04 -0.25 5.28
C GLY A 538 -15.66 -0.85 5.44
N ASN A 539 -15.08 -0.78 6.64
CA ASN A 539 -13.69 -1.18 6.90
C ASN A 539 -13.55 -2.58 7.53
N ALA A 540 -14.61 -3.40 7.47
CA ALA A 540 -14.70 -4.64 8.21
C ALA A 540 -14.71 -5.88 7.29
N LEU A 541 -13.69 -6.72 7.44
CA LEU A 541 -13.70 -8.10 6.98
C LEU A 541 -13.75 -9.01 8.23
N ARG A 542 -14.90 -9.64 8.48
CA ARG A 542 -15.11 -10.48 9.68
C ARG A 542 -15.19 -11.95 9.33
N ILE A 543 -14.59 -12.78 10.19
CA ILE A 543 -14.59 -14.24 10.05
C ILE A 543 -15.47 -14.82 11.15
N TYR A 544 -16.43 -15.66 10.76
CA TYR A 544 -17.35 -16.36 11.65
C TYR A 544 -17.11 -17.86 11.61
N GLN A 545 -17.42 -18.56 12.71
CA GLN A 545 -17.34 -20.02 12.79
C GLN A 545 -18.59 -20.68 12.19
N GLY A 546 -18.50 -21.10 10.93
CA GLY A 546 -19.60 -21.74 10.21
C GLY A 546 -20.86 -20.85 10.17
N THR A 547 -22.02 -21.44 10.49
CA THR A 547 -23.31 -20.74 10.50
C THR A 547 -23.80 -20.37 11.91
N ASN A 548 -22.99 -20.54 12.96
CA ASN A 548 -23.42 -20.37 14.35
C ASN A 548 -23.37 -18.92 14.86
N GLY A 549 -22.89 -17.97 14.05
CA GLY A 549 -22.82 -16.54 14.39
C GLY A 549 -21.68 -16.12 15.32
N GLN A 550 -20.79 -17.03 15.73
CA GLN A 550 -19.64 -16.66 16.55
C GLN A 550 -18.54 -16.02 15.69
N CYS A 551 -18.27 -14.74 15.93
CA CYS A 551 -17.15 -14.04 15.31
C CYS A 551 -15.84 -14.52 15.93
N VAL A 552 -14.94 -15.05 15.10
CA VAL A 552 -13.64 -15.60 15.53
C VAL A 552 -12.47 -14.68 15.22
N SER A 553 -12.61 -13.79 14.24
CA SER A 553 -11.57 -12.82 13.89
C SER A 553 -12.15 -11.61 13.15
N GLU A 554 -11.55 -10.45 13.36
CA GLU A 554 -11.80 -9.24 12.58
C GLU A 554 -10.49 -8.82 11.90
N LEU A 555 -10.52 -8.79 10.57
CA LEU A 555 -9.40 -8.38 9.73
C LEU A 555 -9.67 -6.94 9.31
N ALA A 556 -8.88 -6.01 9.85
CA ALA A 556 -9.03 -4.61 9.52
C ALA A 556 -8.56 -4.34 8.09
N GLN A 557 -9.47 -3.88 7.24
CA GLN A 557 -9.16 -3.34 5.92
C GLN A 557 -9.54 -1.87 5.94
N GLY A 558 -8.65 -0.99 5.48
CA GLY A 558 -8.90 0.45 5.58
C GLY A 558 -10.14 0.95 4.83
N TRP A 559 -10.74 0.11 3.97
CA TRP A 559 -11.75 0.45 2.97
C TRP A 559 -12.68 -0.74 2.64
N GLY A 560 -13.79 -0.42 1.96
CA GLY A 560 -14.84 -1.36 1.52
C GLY A 560 -14.34 -2.61 0.83
N VAL A 561 -14.75 -3.78 1.30
CA VAL A 561 -14.45 -5.06 0.63
C VAL A 561 -15.29 -5.18 -0.64
N VAL A 562 -14.68 -5.54 -1.76
CA VAL A 562 -15.35 -5.69 -3.07
C VAL A 562 -15.62 -7.17 -3.39
N ALA A 563 -14.62 -8.03 -3.25
CA ALA A 563 -14.74 -9.46 -3.48
C ALA A 563 -13.92 -10.23 -2.44
N ILE A 564 -14.32 -11.47 -2.18
CA ILE A 564 -13.62 -12.40 -1.28
C ILE A 564 -13.53 -13.76 -1.97
N SER A 565 -12.38 -14.41 -1.85
CA SER A 565 -12.20 -15.80 -2.27
C SER A 565 -11.45 -16.58 -1.19
N PHE A 566 -11.83 -17.84 -0.96
CA PHE A 566 -11.34 -18.66 0.14
C PHE A 566 -10.99 -20.07 -0.35
N ASP A 567 -9.74 -20.49 -0.15
CA ASP A 567 -9.27 -21.84 -0.45
C ASP A 567 -8.35 -22.34 0.67
N GLY A 568 -8.79 -23.44 1.31
CA GLY A 568 -8.13 -24.02 2.47
C GLY A 568 -7.86 -23.01 3.59
N ASN A 569 -6.59 -22.69 3.80
CA ASN A 569 -6.12 -21.78 4.83
C ASN A 569 -5.85 -20.36 4.32
N THR A 570 -6.09 -20.09 3.04
CA THR A 570 -5.78 -18.82 2.40
C THR A 570 -7.07 -18.07 2.07
N LEU A 571 -7.17 -16.84 2.55
CA LEU A 571 -8.27 -15.94 2.27
C LEU A 571 -7.72 -14.76 1.48
N VAL A 572 -8.35 -14.45 0.36
CA VAL A 572 -8.02 -13.28 -0.45
C VAL A 572 -9.23 -12.36 -0.51
N SER A 573 -8.97 -11.08 -0.41
CA SER A 573 -9.99 -10.03 -0.36
C SER A 573 -9.51 -8.84 -1.17
N SER A 574 -10.37 -8.29 -2.02
CA SER A 574 -10.13 -7.03 -2.72
C SER A 574 -10.88 -5.91 -2.05
N SER A 575 -10.34 -4.70 -2.11
CA SER A 575 -10.92 -3.52 -1.51
C SER A 575 -11.12 -2.38 -2.51
N GLN A 576 -11.96 -1.40 -2.16
CA GLN A 576 -12.28 -0.23 -2.98
C GLN A 576 -11.06 0.69 -3.20
N ASP A 577 -10.03 0.60 -2.37
CA ASP A 577 -8.75 1.32 -2.49
C ASP A 577 -7.78 0.69 -3.50
N GLU A 578 -8.28 -0.19 -4.37
CA GLU A 578 -7.51 -0.88 -5.40
C GLU A 578 -6.49 -1.90 -4.86
N THR A 579 -6.57 -2.23 -3.56
CA THR A 579 -5.71 -3.24 -2.95
C THR A 579 -6.34 -4.62 -2.99
N VAL A 580 -5.50 -5.63 -3.17
CA VAL A 580 -5.82 -7.04 -2.90
C VAL A 580 -4.94 -7.48 -1.75
N THR A 581 -5.58 -7.96 -0.69
CA THR A 581 -4.90 -8.45 0.52
C THR A 581 -5.03 -9.97 0.62
N VAL A 582 -3.91 -10.63 0.89
CA VAL A 582 -3.81 -12.08 1.10
C VAL A 582 -3.56 -12.37 2.57
N TRP A 583 -4.42 -13.19 3.16
CA TRP A 583 -4.36 -13.64 4.54
C TRP A 583 -4.14 -15.14 4.61
N GLN A 584 -3.24 -15.58 5.46
CA GLN A 584 -3.00 -17.00 5.72
C GLN A 584 -3.34 -17.35 7.16
N ARG A 585 -4.06 -18.45 7.34
CA ARG A 585 -4.38 -18.99 8.66
C ARG A 585 -3.19 -19.78 9.20
N SER A 586 -2.69 -19.41 10.37
CA SER A 586 -1.70 -20.24 11.09
C SER A 586 -2.41 -21.43 11.73
N ASN A 587 -2.09 -22.65 11.28
CA ASN A 587 -2.54 -23.86 11.96
C ASN A 587 -1.69 -24.02 13.23
N HIS A 588 -2.09 -23.42 14.34
CA HIS A 588 -1.75 -23.99 15.64
C HIS A 588 -2.63 -25.24 15.81
N SER A 589 -2.14 -26.38 15.31
CA SER A 589 -2.61 -27.66 15.80
C SER A 589 -2.26 -27.71 17.28
N VAL A 590 -3.26 -27.52 18.14
CA VAL A 590 -3.16 -27.95 19.53
C VAL A 590 -3.06 -29.47 19.48
N THR A 591 -1.83 -29.99 19.54
CA THR A 591 -1.56 -31.38 19.94
C THR A 591 -1.75 -31.51 21.44
#